data_AF-F1L1W4-F1
#
_entry.id   AF-F1L1W4-F1
#
_cell.length_a   1.000
_cell.length_b   1.000
_cell.length_c   1.000
_cell.angle_alpha   90.00
_cell.angle_beta   90.00
_cell.angle_gamma   90.00
#
_symmetry.space_group_name_H-M   'P 1'
#
loop_
_entity.id
_entity.type
_entity.pdbx_description
1 polymer ?
#
loop_
_entity_poly.entity_id
_entity_poly.type
_entity_poly.pdbx_seq_one_letter_code
_entity_poly.pdbx_strand_id
1 'polypeptide(L)'
;MYDVLEDSEGELLINVPESCYDNMDEQMVVKVGIDVRVIKPKQGIQFVGYFSRDGILEKGAHMYTFRSNVLSSTRQWLPSLDAPDQLCLWRIEITVDAAFIAIASGELIDTVYTEDMHSKVYHYQLLLPTSAVNVGFAVGHFTPIVQPDMSEITSFALPSLMALVKHTASTVDRVFEFFEELLSCRFPYSSYKQVFVDQAAETVISFSGMAILSVNILYHKKILDTVQETRQLLALAVAQQFFGCFVNAAHWLDTWLMRSLASFITGLFIERYFGTSEYLFRIRKVLNSVCDYESRWGQVVLRPLKSDCKVKQELHFDARNSFTCSPLYAEILFKKGHFVVRMLAKRLGKEPFFQVVQKILSVSMQFSQQQKEPINWQHMTVSTESFFRTVSNVTGQELPTFLEQWIYGGGHANFQIQYAFNRKRNMIELENKTRSDSEQWSTKLCGSSDCSCSRIGWFVHAHHTNRQ
;
A
#
# COMPACT_ATOMS: atom_id res chain seq x y z
N MET A 1 24.95 -8.64 -30.55
CA MET A 1 24.58 -7.57 -31.47
C MET A 1 23.86 -6.55 -30.61
N TYR A 2 24.39 -5.33 -30.46
CA TYR A 2 23.75 -4.29 -29.65
C TYR A 2 22.86 -3.49 -30.58
N ASP A 3 21.55 -3.75 -30.53
CA ASP A 3 20.59 -2.97 -31.30
C ASP A 3 20.23 -1.71 -30.50
N VAL A 4 20.27 -0.56 -31.16
CA VAL A 4 19.81 0.69 -30.58
C VAL A 4 18.29 0.69 -30.67
N LEU A 5 17.62 0.65 -29.52
CA LEU A 5 16.17 0.58 -29.43
C LEU A 5 15.58 1.97 -29.70
N GLU A 6 14.58 2.04 -30.58
CA GLU A 6 13.82 3.27 -30.84
C GLU A 6 12.77 3.48 -29.74
N ASP A 7 12.67 4.71 -29.22
CA ASP A 7 11.66 5.09 -28.22
C ASP A 7 10.30 5.28 -28.92
N SER A 8 9.37 4.36 -28.67
CA SER A 8 8.00 4.40 -29.19
C SER A 8 7.04 4.86 -28.10
N GLU A 9 6.84 6.18 -28.00
CA GLU A 9 5.84 6.79 -27.10
C GLU A 9 5.98 6.40 -25.61
N GLY A 10 7.20 6.12 -25.13
CA GLY A 10 7.45 5.74 -23.74
C GLY A 10 7.32 4.24 -23.44
N GLU A 11 7.12 3.42 -24.48
CA GLU A 11 7.26 1.96 -24.42
C GLU A 11 8.49 1.50 -25.22
N LEU A 12 9.10 0.43 -24.74
CA LEU A 12 10.35 -0.10 -25.27
C LEU A 12 10.04 -1.39 -26.05
N LEU A 13 9.99 -1.28 -27.38
CA LEU A 13 9.70 -2.42 -28.25
C LEU A 13 11.00 -3.13 -28.63
N ILE A 14 11.13 -4.38 -28.19
CA ILE A 14 12.28 -5.23 -28.48
C ILE A 14 11.85 -6.25 -29.54
N ASN A 15 12.36 -6.08 -30.76
CA ASN A 15 12.14 -7.06 -31.82
C ASN A 15 13.02 -8.28 -31.55
N VAL A 16 12.39 -9.42 -31.30
CA VAL A 16 13.11 -10.67 -31.08
C VAL A 16 13.63 -11.18 -32.44
N PRO A 17 14.92 -11.57 -32.55
CA PRO A 17 15.46 -12.09 -33.81
C PRO A 17 14.70 -13.36 -34.26
N GLU A 18 14.52 -13.53 -35.58
CA GLU A 18 13.82 -14.69 -36.14
C GLU A 18 14.44 -16.02 -35.72
N SER A 19 15.76 -16.05 -35.48
CA SER A 19 16.49 -17.23 -34.96
C SER A 19 16.03 -17.69 -33.58
N CYS A 20 15.28 -16.87 -32.85
CA CYS A 20 14.73 -17.21 -31.55
C CYS A 20 13.27 -17.67 -31.63
N TYR A 21 12.59 -17.56 -32.78
CA TYR A 21 11.19 -17.96 -32.92
C TYR A 21 11.01 -19.46 -32.71
N ASP A 22 11.87 -20.29 -33.31
CA ASP A 22 11.83 -21.74 -33.11
C ASP A 22 11.97 -22.12 -31.61
N ASN A 23 12.87 -21.45 -30.89
CA ASN A 23 13.04 -21.66 -29.46
C ASN A 23 11.82 -21.19 -28.63
N MET A 24 11.14 -20.12 -29.08
CA MET A 24 9.93 -19.63 -28.41
C MET A 24 8.74 -20.56 -28.64
N ASP A 25 8.61 -21.12 -29.84
CA ASP A 25 7.59 -22.12 -30.17
C ASP A 25 7.78 -23.41 -29.36
N GLU A 26 9.04 -23.78 -29.08
CA GLU A 26 9.40 -24.87 -28.17
C GLU A 26 9.30 -24.51 -26.66
N GLN A 27 8.82 -23.30 -26.32
CA GLN A 27 8.71 -22.79 -24.94
C GLN A 27 10.04 -22.79 -24.16
N MET A 28 11.16 -22.61 -24.86
CA MET A 28 12.49 -22.52 -24.26
C MET A 28 12.73 -21.16 -23.63
N VAL A 29 13.61 -21.12 -22.61
CA VAL A 29 13.93 -19.89 -21.88
C VAL A 29 14.82 -18.98 -22.72
N VAL A 30 14.31 -17.79 -23.07
CA VAL A 30 15.07 -16.73 -23.72
C VAL A 30 15.60 -15.75 -22.68
N LYS A 31 16.89 -15.40 -22.76
CA LYS A 31 17.51 -14.40 -21.90
C LYS A 31 17.68 -13.10 -22.67
N VAL A 32 17.11 -12.02 -22.14
CA VAL A 32 17.23 -10.67 -22.70
C VAL A 32 18.12 -9.83 -21.78
N GLY A 33 19.19 -9.28 -22.35
CA GLY A 33 20.07 -8.33 -21.66
C GLY A 33 19.79 -6.92 -22.18
N ILE A 34 19.54 -5.97 -21.27
CA ILE A 34 19.25 -4.58 -21.63
C ILE A 34 20.16 -3.69 -20.79
N ASP A 35 21.03 -2.94 -21.46
CA ASP A 35 21.89 -1.95 -20.82
C ASP A 35 21.22 -0.58 -20.89
N VAL A 36 20.91 -0.01 -19.72
CA VAL A 36 20.22 1.28 -19.60
C VAL A 36 21.04 2.26 -18.79
N ARG A 37 21.04 3.52 -19.23
CA ARG A 37 21.62 4.64 -18.50
C ARG A 37 20.54 5.63 -18.10
N VAL A 38 20.31 5.78 -16.80
CA VAL A 38 19.39 6.78 -16.25
C VAL A 38 20.11 8.13 -16.12
N ILE A 39 19.58 9.17 -16.74
CA ILE A 39 20.17 10.52 -16.73
C ILE A 39 19.21 11.47 -16.03
N LYS A 40 19.64 12.08 -14.91
CA LYS A 40 18.89 13.08 -14.14
C LYS A 40 17.40 12.70 -13.95
N PRO A 41 17.11 11.60 -13.22
CA PRO A 41 15.73 11.11 -13.07
C PRO A 41 14.87 12.15 -12.37
N LYS A 42 13.68 12.41 -12.93
CA LYS A 42 12.64 13.26 -12.31
C LYS A 42 11.70 12.46 -11.40
N GLN A 43 11.59 11.15 -11.65
CA GLN A 43 10.70 10.22 -10.96
C GLN A 43 11.43 8.88 -10.77
N GLY A 44 10.96 8.06 -9.84
CA GLY A 44 11.49 6.72 -9.60
C GLY A 44 12.72 6.68 -8.70
N ILE A 45 13.72 7.53 -8.95
CA ILE A 45 14.92 7.67 -8.11
C ILE A 45 15.10 9.11 -7.69
N GLN A 46 15.33 9.34 -6.39
CA GLN A 46 15.69 10.63 -5.84
C GLN A 46 17.14 10.60 -5.36
N PHE A 47 17.92 11.60 -5.77
CA PHE A 47 19.26 11.86 -5.22
C PHE A 47 19.17 13.00 -4.23
N VAL A 48 19.59 12.76 -2.99
CA VAL A 48 19.61 13.76 -1.92
C VAL A 48 21.04 13.88 -1.44
N GLY A 49 21.67 15.02 -1.69
CA GLY A 49 23.05 15.25 -1.27
C GLY A 49 23.39 16.72 -1.33
N TYR A 50 24.20 17.15 -0.36
CA TYR A 50 24.77 18.48 -0.33
C TYR A 50 26.25 18.38 -0.64
N PHE A 51 26.73 19.29 -1.49
CA PHE A 51 28.14 19.46 -1.74
C PHE A 51 28.63 20.62 -0.87
N SER A 52 29.70 20.39 -0.12
CA SER A 52 30.43 21.46 0.56
C SER A 52 30.93 22.48 -0.47
N ARG A 53 31.29 23.68 0.00
CA ARG A 53 31.89 24.75 -0.83
C ARG A 53 33.15 24.28 -1.58
N ASP A 54 33.84 23.29 -1.04
CA ASP A 54 35.04 22.67 -1.63
C ASP A 54 34.73 21.55 -2.64
N GLY A 55 33.45 21.33 -2.97
CA GLY A 55 33.00 20.27 -3.89
C GLY A 55 32.97 18.86 -3.29
N ILE A 56 33.26 18.72 -1.99
CA ILE A 56 33.23 17.44 -1.28
C ILE A 56 31.78 17.10 -0.91
N LEU A 57 31.37 15.86 -1.20
CA LEU A 57 30.05 15.35 -0.84
C LEU A 57 29.92 15.21 0.68
N GLU A 58 28.90 15.81 1.27
CA GLU A 58 28.70 15.77 2.72
C GLU A 58 28.25 14.38 3.21
N LYS A 59 28.64 14.07 4.45
CA LYS A 59 28.19 12.87 5.18
C LYS A 59 26.71 13.00 5.48
N GLY A 60 25.90 12.43 4.59
CA GLY A 60 24.45 12.62 4.57
C GLY A 60 23.87 12.45 3.17
N ALA A 61 24.72 12.45 2.13
CA ALA A 61 24.30 12.09 0.80
C ALA A 61 23.78 10.65 0.72
N HIS A 62 22.63 10.49 0.09
CA HIS A 62 21.93 9.24 -0.15
C HIS A 62 21.05 9.34 -1.41
N MET A 63 20.73 8.20 -1.99
CA MET A 63 19.70 8.05 -3.00
C MET A 63 18.74 6.95 -2.60
N TYR A 64 17.51 7.04 -3.09
CA TYR A 64 16.50 6.00 -2.87
C TYR A 64 15.50 5.96 -4.01
N THR A 65 14.91 4.79 -4.20
CA THR A 65 13.77 4.59 -5.10
C THR A 65 12.47 5.02 -4.44
N PHE A 66 11.58 5.69 -5.18
CA PHE A 66 10.26 6.10 -4.69
C PHE A 66 9.19 5.97 -5.77
N ARG A 67 7.92 6.06 -5.35
CA ARG A 67 6.75 6.04 -6.24
C ARG A 67 6.23 7.47 -6.41
N SER A 68 6.18 7.97 -7.63
CA SER A 68 5.74 9.33 -7.99
C SER A 68 4.22 9.50 -7.95
N ASN A 69 3.45 8.45 -8.29
CA ASN A 69 1.99 8.50 -8.42
C ASN A 69 1.27 7.57 -7.42
N VAL A 70 1.87 7.28 -6.26
CA VAL A 70 1.37 6.34 -5.23
C VAL A 70 1.28 4.87 -5.68
N LEU A 71 1.29 4.61 -7.00
CA LEU A 71 1.06 3.32 -7.63
C LEU A 71 2.36 2.68 -8.13
N SER A 72 3.05 3.28 -9.12
CA SER A 72 4.38 2.81 -9.54
C SER A 72 5.23 3.85 -10.25
N SER A 73 6.55 3.63 -10.21
CA SER A 73 7.56 4.37 -10.97
C SER A 73 8.74 3.50 -11.39
N THR A 74 8.63 2.17 -11.30
CA THR A 74 9.78 1.27 -11.53
C THR A 74 10.31 1.38 -12.96
N ARG A 75 9.43 1.54 -13.94
CA ARG A 75 9.79 1.79 -15.36
C ARG A 75 10.70 2.99 -15.61
N GLN A 76 10.76 3.96 -14.70
CA GLN A 76 11.58 5.17 -14.87
C GLN A 76 13.07 4.90 -14.67
N TRP A 77 13.42 3.80 -14.00
CA TRP A 77 14.81 3.45 -13.73
C TRP A 77 15.16 2.02 -14.16
N LEU A 78 14.17 1.14 -14.31
CA LEU A 78 14.34 -0.24 -14.73
C LEU A 78 13.39 -0.56 -15.90
N PRO A 79 13.90 -0.94 -17.09
CA PRO A 79 13.05 -1.45 -18.17
C PRO A 79 12.40 -2.76 -17.72
N SER A 80 11.13 -2.72 -17.37
CA SER A 80 10.40 -3.85 -16.81
C SER A 80 8.91 -3.76 -17.15
N LEU A 81 8.24 -4.91 -17.11
CA LEU A 81 6.78 -4.96 -17.16
C LEU A 81 6.22 -4.41 -15.85
N ASP A 82 5.93 -3.11 -15.84
CA ASP A 82 5.51 -2.34 -14.67
C ASP A 82 4.01 -2.54 -14.40
N ALA A 83 3.65 -3.75 -13.97
CA ALA A 83 2.28 -4.14 -13.64
C ALA A 83 2.24 -5.04 -12.39
N PRO A 84 1.21 -4.92 -11.54
CA PRO A 84 1.16 -5.58 -10.23
C PRO A 84 0.95 -7.10 -10.31
N ASP A 85 0.41 -7.60 -11.42
CA ASP A 85 0.17 -9.02 -11.71
C ASP A 85 1.41 -9.76 -12.24
N GLN A 86 2.40 -9.02 -12.75
CA GLN A 86 3.61 -9.58 -13.33
C GLN A 86 4.61 -9.90 -12.21
N LEU A 87 4.53 -11.12 -11.68
CA LEU A 87 5.38 -11.58 -10.58
C LEU A 87 6.65 -12.25 -11.09
N CYS A 88 7.80 -11.85 -10.55
CA CYS A 88 9.11 -12.38 -10.93
C CYS A 88 9.99 -12.64 -9.69
N LEU A 89 11.03 -13.46 -9.88
CA LEU A 89 12.13 -13.60 -8.93
C LEU A 89 13.23 -12.61 -9.28
N TRP A 90 13.91 -12.08 -8.27
CA TRP A 90 14.89 -11.02 -8.47
C TRP A 90 16.26 -11.41 -7.91
N ARG A 91 17.30 -11.17 -8.70
CA ARG A 91 18.68 -11.09 -8.25
C ARG A 91 19.15 -9.68 -8.55
N ILE A 92 19.57 -8.96 -7.51
CA ILE A 92 19.93 -7.55 -7.60
C ILE A 92 21.39 -7.43 -7.20
N GLU A 93 22.19 -6.87 -8.08
CA GLU A 93 23.60 -6.58 -7.85
C GLU A 93 23.80 -5.07 -7.88
N ILE A 94 24.36 -4.52 -6.81
CA ILE A 94 24.57 -3.08 -6.68
C ILE A 94 26.02 -2.81 -6.33
N THR A 95 26.72 -2.17 -7.25
CA THR A 95 28.09 -1.68 -7.05
C THR A 95 28.05 -0.24 -6.56
N VAL A 96 28.68 0.02 -5.42
CA VAL A 96 28.73 1.34 -4.77
C VAL A 96 30.15 1.62 -4.27
N ASP A 97 30.48 2.89 -4.04
CA ASP A 97 31.73 3.26 -3.35
C ASP A 97 31.78 2.61 -1.95
N ALA A 98 32.97 2.23 -1.50
CA ALA A 98 33.20 1.59 -0.22
C ALA A 98 32.66 2.37 0.99
N ALA A 99 32.48 3.69 0.89
CA ALA A 99 31.88 4.52 1.94
C ALA A 99 30.35 4.35 2.07
N PHE A 100 29.67 3.91 1.01
CA PHE A 100 28.22 3.75 0.98
C PHE A 100 27.79 2.32 1.33
N ILE A 101 26.56 2.22 1.85
CA ILE A 101 25.84 0.95 2.02
C ILE A 101 24.68 0.95 1.03
N ALA A 102 24.58 -0.11 0.23
CA ALA A 102 23.41 -0.38 -0.59
C ALA A 102 22.44 -1.30 0.16
N ILE A 103 21.16 -0.97 0.11
CA ILE A 103 20.08 -1.71 0.75
C ILE A 103 19.01 -1.93 -0.31
N ALA A 104 18.70 -3.19 -0.63
CA ALA A 104 17.66 -3.53 -1.59
C ALA A 104 16.62 -4.49 -1.00
N SER A 105 15.51 -4.65 -1.72
CA SER A 105 14.53 -5.72 -1.51
C SER A 105 15.18 -7.10 -1.62
N GLY A 106 14.79 -8.03 -0.75
CA GLY A 106 15.34 -9.40 -0.70
C GLY A 106 16.42 -9.60 0.37
N GLU A 107 17.04 -10.77 0.36
CA GLU A 107 18.07 -11.19 1.31
C GLU A 107 19.47 -10.84 0.82
N LEU A 108 20.34 -10.38 1.72
CA LEU A 108 21.74 -10.13 1.41
C LEU A 108 22.50 -11.46 1.43
N ILE A 109 22.96 -11.93 0.27
CA ILE A 109 23.73 -13.17 0.18
C ILE A 109 25.21 -12.88 0.49
N ASP A 110 25.76 -11.88 -0.20
CA ASP A 110 27.19 -11.64 -0.18
C ASP A 110 27.51 -10.16 -0.40
N THR A 111 28.66 -9.74 0.12
CA THR A 111 29.24 -8.41 -0.07
C THR A 111 30.71 -8.55 -0.43
N VAL A 112 31.01 -8.31 -1.70
CA VAL A 112 32.36 -8.49 -2.25
C VAL A 112 33.00 -7.13 -2.50
N TYR A 113 34.27 -6.98 -2.11
CA TYR A 113 35.05 -5.79 -2.50
C TYR A 113 35.63 -6.01 -3.90
N THR A 114 35.59 -4.97 -4.72
CA THR A 114 36.28 -4.97 -6.02
C THR A 114 37.80 -5.08 -5.80
N GLU A 115 38.55 -5.59 -6.77
CA GLU A 115 40.02 -5.76 -6.68
C GLU A 115 40.74 -4.47 -6.26
N ASP A 116 40.23 -3.32 -6.69
CA ASP A 116 40.77 -1.99 -6.37
C ASP A 116 40.45 -1.51 -4.94
N MET A 117 39.65 -2.26 -4.17
CA MET A 117 39.16 -1.93 -2.81
C MET A 117 38.39 -0.60 -2.66
N HIS A 118 38.15 0.12 -3.76
CA HIS A 118 37.40 1.38 -3.79
C HIS A 118 35.89 1.20 -3.83
N SER A 119 35.42 0.07 -4.34
CA SER A 119 34.00 -0.24 -4.52
C SER A 119 33.61 -1.54 -3.82
N LYS A 120 32.34 -1.60 -3.40
CA LYS A 120 31.67 -2.77 -2.84
C LYS A 120 30.52 -3.19 -3.74
N VAL A 121 30.41 -4.49 -3.96
CA VAL A 121 29.32 -5.12 -4.70
C VAL A 121 28.44 -5.85 -3.71
N TYR A 122 27.16 -5.45 -3.63
CA TYR A 122 26.15 -6.10 -2.81
C TYR A 122 25.32 -7.05 -3.68
N HIS A 123 25.26 -8.33 -3.30
CA HIS A 123 24.44 -9.33 -3.96
C HIS A 123 23.18 -9.63 -3.14
N TYR A 124 22.04 -9.15 -3.65
CA TYR A 124 20.71 -9.41 -3.07
C TYR A 124 19.95 -10.44 -3.90
N GLN A 125 19.17 -11.29 -3.21
CA GLN A 125 18.26 -12.24 -3.85
C GLN A 125 16.89 -12.22 -3.20
N LEU A 126 15.85 -12.11 -4.03
CA LEU A 126 14.46 -12.19 -3.63
C LEU A 126 13.84 -13.41 -4.30
N LEU A 127 13.74 -14.49 -3.50
CA LEU A 127 13.18 -15.78 -3.90
C LEU A 127 11.65 -15.86 -3.80
N LEU A 128 11.01 -14.79 -3.32
CA LEU A 128 9.56 -14.68 -3.28
C LEU A 128 9.05 -13.97 -4.54
N PRO A 129 8.10 -14.57 -5.28
CA PRO A 129 7.52 -13.96 -6.47
C PRO A 129 6.96 -12.58 -6.15
N THR A 130 7.55 -11.56 -6.76
CA THR A 130 7.28 -10.15 -6.47
C THR A 130 7.18 -9.36 -7.77
N SER A 131 6.20 -8.45 -7.85
CA SER A 131 6.08 -7.53 -8.97
C SER A 131 7.20 -6.47 -8.96
N ALA A 132 7.64 -6.05 -10.15
CA ALA A 132 8.62 -4.98 -10.33
C ALA A 132 8.25 -3.69 -9.56
N VAL A 133 6.95 -3.42 -9.38
CA VAL A 133 6.43 -2.27 -8.61
C VAL A 133 6.90 -2.26 -7.14
N ASN A 134 7.16 -3.45 -6.58
CA ASN A 134 7.53 -3.67 -5.19
C ASN A 134 9.02 -3.91 -4.99
N VAL A 135 9.84 -3.75 -6.02
CA VAL A 135 11.30 -3.77 -5.91
C VAL A 135 11.80 -2.35 -5.74
N GLY A 136 12.65 -2.15 -4.74
CA GLY A 136 13.29 -0.87 -4.49
C GLY A 136 14.67 -1.04 -3.87
N PHE A 137 15.43 0.04 -3.90
CA PHE A 137 16.73 0.12 -3.24
C PHE A 137 17.01 1.53 -2.71
N ALA A 138 17.91 1.61 -1.74
CA ALA A 138 18.46 2.83 -1.19
C ALA A 138 19.97 2.69 -1.03
N VAL A 139 20.71 3.74 -1.36
CA VAL A 139 22.18 3.78 -1.22
C VAL A 139 22.56 5.05 -0.50
N GLY A 140 23.40 4.95 0.52
CA GLY A 140 23.77 6.12 1.29
C GLY A 140 24.74 5.79 2.41
N HIS A 141 25.11 6.81 3.17
CA HIS A 141 25.93 6.65 4.38
C HIS A 141 25.09 6.09 5.52
N PHE A 142 24.52 4.90 5.35
CA PHE A 142 23.66 4.30 6.35
C PHE A 142 24.48 3.60 7.42
N THR A 143 23.96 3.59 8.65
CA THR A 143 24.46 2.73 9.73
C THR A 143 23.37 1.75 10.13
N PRO A 144 23.65 0.43 10.11
CA PRO A 144 22.68 -0.59 10.51
C PRO A 144 22.49 -0.60 12.04
N ILE A 145 21.24 -0.73 12.46
CA ILE A 145 20.81 -0.84 13.85
C ILE A 145 19.89 -2.07 13.90
N VAL A 146 20.43 -3.15 14.45
CA VAL A 146 19.67 -4.40 14.63
C VAL A 146 18.80 -4.27 15.88
N GLN A 147 17.55 -4.69 15.79
CA GLN A 147 16.63 -4.70 16.93
C GLN A 147 17.02 -5.83 17.90
N PRO A 148 17.09 -5.58 19.23
CA PRO A 148 17.54 -6.58 20.19
C PRO A 148 16.60 -7.80 20.32
N ASP A 149 15.29 -7.58 20.25
CA ASP A 149 14.29 -8.64 20.49
C ASP A 149 14.04 -9.51 19.24
N MET A 150 14.28 -8.97 18.04
CA MET A 150 14.18 -9.70 16.78
C MET A 150 15.31 -9.29 15.82
N SER A 151 16.31 -10.17 15.69
CA SER A 151 17.50 -9.94 14.85
C SER A 151 17.21 -9.84 13.36
N GLU A 152 16.05 -10.33 12.92
CA GLU A 152 15.57 -10.26 11.53
C GLU A 152 15.18 -8.83 11.10
N ILE A 153 14.97 -7.93 12.08
CA ILE A 153 14.58 -6.54 11.85
C ILE A 153 15.83 -5.65 11.93
N THR A 154 16.16 -5.00 10.82
CA THR A 154 17.29 -4.05 10.73
C THR A 154 16.81 -2.67 10.32
N SER A 155 17.12 -1.67 11.13
CA SER A 155 16.90 -0.26 10.82
C SER A 155 18.17 0.40 10.31
N PHE A 156 18.08 1.20 9.26
CA PHE A 156 19.18 1.91 8.63
C PHE A 156 18.97 3.41 8.77
N ALA A 157 19.90 4.07 9.43
CA ALA A 157 19.84 5.50 9.73
C ALA A 157 20.96 6.25 9.02
N LEU A 158 20.72 7.50 8.63
CA LEU A 158 21.80 8.43 8.27
C LEU A 158 22.72 8.67 9.47
N PRO A 159 24.00 9.05 9.25
CA PRO A 159 24.94 9.30 10.33
C PRO A 159 24.39 10.42 11.23
N SER A 160 24.64 10.35 12.54
CA SER A 160 24.09 11.22 13.60
C SER A 160 22.66 10.93 14.10
N LEU A 161 21.80 10.26 13.32
CA LEU A 161 20.40 10.01 13.72
C LEU A 161 20.16 8.69 14.46
N MET A 162 21.21 7.91 14.70
CA MET A 162 21.13 6.56 15.25
C MET A 162 20.36 6.46 16.57
N ALA A 163 20.57 7.41 17.49
CA ALA A 163 19.90 7.40 18.79
C ALA A 163 18.39 7.61 18.66
N LEU A 164 17.95 8.44 17.70
CA LEU A 164 16.54 8.70 17.42
C LEU A 164 15.87 7.48 16.77
N VAL A 165 16.56 6.85 15.81
CA VAL A 165 16.08 5.63 15.16
C VAL A 165 15.93 4.49 16.16
N LYS A 166 16.93 4.27 17.02
CA LYS A 166 16.89 3.23 18.06
C LYS A 166 15.67 3.39 18.98
N HIS A 167 15.33 4.61 19.37
CA HIS A 167 14.14 4.87 20.18
C HIS A 167 12.84 4.69 19.38
N THR A 168 12.81 5.22 18.16
CA THR A 168 11.61 5.21 17.31
C THR A 168 11.22 3.80 16.86
N ALA A 169 12.21 2.99 16.47
CA ALA A 169 12.02 1.61 16.00
C ALA A 169 11.81 0.58 17.12
N SER A 170 11.95 0.99 18.39
CA SER A 170 11.89 0.09 19.55
C SER A 170 10.58 -0.66 19.72
N THR A 171 9.49 -0.22 19.07
CA THR A 171 8.15 -0.84 19.18
C THR A 171 7.74 -1.63 17.95
N VAL A 172 8.61 -1.74 16.95
CA VAL A 172 8.30 -2.44 15.69
C VAL A 172 8.12 -3.94 15.94
N ASP A 173 8.88 -4.50 16.87
CA ASP A 173 8.76 -5.87 17.36
C ASP A 173 7.31 -6.26 17.72
N ARG A 174 6.65 -5.46 18.56
CA ARG A 174 5.28 -5.68 19.02
C ARG A 174 4.24 -5.55 17.90
N VAL A 175 4.56 -4.80 16.85
CA VAL A 175 3.71 -4.70 15.66
C VAL A 175 3.70 -6.02 14.91
N PHE A 176 4.89 -6.63 14.72
CA PHE A 176 5.02 -7.93 14.07
C PHE A 176 4.29 -9.00 14.88
N GLU A 177 4.57 -9.11 16.18
CA GLU A 177 3.90 -10.09 17.06
C GLU A 177 2.36 -9.98 16.97
N PHE A 178 1.83 -8.76 17.03
CA PHE A 178 0.39 -8.54 16.93
C PHE A 178 -0.18 -8.93 15.56
N PHE A 179 0.51 -8.63 14.46
CA PHE A 179 0.03 -8.98 13.12
C PHE A 179 0.14 -10.47 12.83
N GLU A 180 1.19 -11.12 13.30
CA GLU A 180 1.33 -12.58 13.17
C GLU A 180 0.24 -13.33 13.95
N GLU A 181 -0.08 -12.87 15.17
CA GLU A 181 -1.19 -13.41 15.96
C GLU A 181 -2.53 -13.17 15.25
N LEU A 182 -2.80 -11.93 14.84
CA LEU A 182 -4.07 -11.52 14.23
C LEU A 182 -4.35 -12.24 12.90
N LEU A 183 -3.33 -12.37 12.05
CA LEU A 183 -3.43 -13.01 10.74
C LEU A 183 -3.17 -14.51 10.81
N SER A 184 -2.73 -15.03 11.96
CA SER A 184 -2.31 -16.43 12.14
C SER A 184 -1.36 -16.90 11.03
N CYS A 185 -0.48 -16.00 10.60
CA CYS A 185 0.43 -16.18 9.47
C CYS A 185 1.77 -15.54 9.84
N ARG A 186 2.86 -16.29 9.70
CA ARG A 186 4.21 -15.75 9.92
C ARG A 186 4.56 -14.73 8.85
N PHE A 187 5.47 -13.82 9.19
CA PHE A 187 6.00 -12.88 8.23
C PHE A 187 6.61 -13.62 7.01
N PRO A 188 6.22 -13.28 5.76
CA PRO A 188 6.64 -14.07 4.59
C PRO A 188 8.13 -13.97 4.24
N TYR A 189 8.79 -12.87 4.58
CA TYR A 189 10.18 -12.60 4.20
C TYR A 189 11.15 -13.02 5.31
N SER A 190 12.41 -13.35 4.95
CA SER A 190 13.44 -13.76 5.92
C SER A 190 13.98 -12.61 6.78
N SER A 191 13.89 -11.37 6.30
CA SER A 191 14.31 -10.18 7.02
C SER A 191 13.44 -8.99 6.66
N TYR A 192 13.39 -8.01 7.56
CA TYR A 192 12.70 -6.74 7.35
C TYR A 192 13.64 -5.57 7.57
N LYS A 193 13.75 -4.70 6.55
CA LYS A 193 14.66 -3.56 6.55
C LYS A 193 13.88 -2.25 6.58
N GLN A 194 14.24 -1.34 7.49
CA GLN A 194 13.66 0.00 7.53
C GLN A 194 14.74 1.02 7.21
N VAL A 195 14.55 1.83 6.18
CA VAL A 195 15.54 2.84 5.76
C VAL A 195 14.98 4.23 5.98
N PHE A 196 15.63 5.03 6.82
CA PHE A 196 15.23 6.40 7.10
C PHE A 196 15.97 7.35 6.15
N VAL A 197 15.21 8.04 5.29
CA VAL A 197 15.73 8.96 4.26
C VAL A 197 15.18 10.37 4.45
N ASP A 198 16.00 11.36 4.08
CA ASP A 198 15.57 12.76 4.04
C ASP A 198 14.84 13.05 2.72
N GLN A 199 14.01 14.09 2.71
CA GLN A 199 13.23 14.54 1.54
C GLN A 199 12.33 13.46 0.90
N ALA A 200 11.91 12.46 1.67
CA ALA A 200 10.99 11.43 1.21
C ALA A 200 9.70 12.00 0.59
N ALA A 201 9.31 11.52 -0.59
CA ALA A 201 8.10 11.96 -1.28
C ALA A 201 6.82 11.57 -0.53
N GLU A 202 6.80 10.36 0.04
CA GLU A 202 5.76 9.88 0.95
C GLU A 202 6.38 9.56 2.31
N THR A 203 5.59 9.65 3.38
CA THR A 203 6.07 9.32 4.73
C THR A 203 6.45 7.85 4.89
N VAL A 204 5.77 6.96 4.16
CA VAL A 204 5.97 5.50 4.20
C VAL A 204 5.85 4.94 2.80
N ILE A 205 6.94 4.36 2.30
CA ILE A 205 6.98 3.64 1.02
C ILE A 205 7.39 2.20 1.33
N SER A 206 6.50 1.25 1.03
CA SER A 206 6.74 -0.17 1.29
C SER A 206 7.13 -0.90 0.01
N PHE A 207 8.27 -1.58 0.07
CA PHE A 207 8.80 -2.52 -0.92
C PHE A 207 8.88 -3.92 -0.29
N SER A 208 9.09 -4.96 -1.09
CA SER A 208 9.16 -6.34 -0.58
C SER A 208 10.35 -6.52 0.38
N GLY A 209 10.05 -6.80 1.65
CA GLY A 209 11.05 -6.99 2.72
C GLY A 209 11.75 -5.71 3.17
N MET A 210 11.30 -4.54 2.69
CA MET A 210 11.94 -3.26 2.99
C MET A 210 10.91 -2.11 3.03
N ALA A 211 11.03 -1.19 3.98
CA ALA A 211 10.27 0.05 3.99
C ALA A 211 11.21 1.25 4.00
N ILE A 212 10.93 2.23 3.13
CA ILE A 212 11.59 3.53 3.12
C ILE A 212 10.69 4.52 3.85
N LEU A 213 11.24 5.15 4.88
CA LEU A 213 10.55 6.01 5.83
C LEU A 213 11.18 7.39 5.82
N SER A 214 10.37 8.43 5.98
CA SER A 214 10.87 9.80 6.11
C SER A 214 11.58 10.01 7.46
N VAL A 215 12.70 10.73 7.47
CA VAL A 215 13.37 11.20 8.70
C VAL A 215 12.45 12.05 9.59
N ASN A 216 11.42 12.69 9.01
CA ASN A 216 10.45 13.52 9.75
C ASN A 216 9.66 12.77 10.83
N ILE A 217 9.56 11.43 10.73
CA ILE A 217 8.84 10.63 11.74
C ILE A 217 9.70 10.33 12.97
N LEU A 218 11.02 10.56 12.90
CA LEU A 218 11.94 10.30 14.00
C LEU A 218 11.73 11.30 15.12
N TYR A 219 11.73 10.81 16.36
CA TYR A 219 11.54 11.66 17.53
C TYR A 219 12.46 11.25 18.67
N HIS A 220 12.81 12.26 19.47
CA HIS A 220 13.60 12.06 20.68
C HIS A 220 12.70 11.57 21.81
N LYS A 221 13.23 10.77 22.73
CA LYS A 221 12.51 10.21 23.90
C LYS A 221 11.75 11.22 24.80
N LYS A 222 12.05 12.51 24.66
CA LYS A 222 11.41 13.60 25.42
C LYS A 222 10.18 14.18 24.71
N ILE A 223 10.01 13.89 23.42
CA ILE A 223 8.90 14.37 22.60
C ILE A 223 7.83 13.30 22.64
N LEU A 224 6.65 13.63 23.19
CA LEU A 224 5.54 12.69 23.36
C LEU A 224 4.48 12.83 22.27
N ASP A 225 4.29 14.03 21.74
CA ASP A 225 3.17 14.34 20.83
C ASP A 225 3.22 13.52 19.53
N THR A 226 4.41 13.29 18.99
CA THR A 226 4.61 12.56 17.72
C THR A 226 4.63 11.04 17.88
N VAL A 227 4.73 10.52 19.11
CA VAL A 227 4.88 9.08 19.41
C VAL A 227 3.75 8.28 18.77
N GLN A 228 2.53 8.79 18.95
CA GLN A 228 1.32 8.11 18.52
C GLN A 228 1.25 8.03 17.00
N GLU A 229 1.52 9.13 16.28
CA GLU A 229 1.46 9.15 14.82
C GLU A 229 2.55 8.27 14.20
N THR A 230 3.78 8.37 14.69
CA THR A 230 4.91 7.58 14.18
C THR A 230 4.68 6.09 14.33
N ARG A 231 4.24 5.61 15.51
CA ARG A 231 3.97 4.18 15.73
C ARG A 231 2.90 3.63 14.80
N GLN A 232 1.92 4.46 14.45
CA GLN A 232 0.85 4.08 13.53
C GLN A 232 1.34 4.03 12.08
N LEU A 233 2.28 4.90 11.70
CA LEU A 233 2.95 4.83 10.39
C LEU A 233 3.86 3.60 10.29
N LEU A 234 4.58 3.25 11.36
CA LEU A 234 5.37 2.01 11.41
C LEU A 234 4.47 0.77 11.30
N ALA A 235 3.33 0.76 12.00
CA ALA A 235 2.34 -0.30 11.87
C ALA A 235 1.77 -0.40 10.44
N LEU A 236 1.51 0.74 9.79
CA LEU A 236 1.08 0.76 8.39
C LEU A 236 2.15 0.20 7.46
N ALA A 237 3.43 0.52 7.68
CA ALA A 237 4.54 0.02 6.88
C ALA A 237 4.63 -1.51 6.92
N VAL A 238 4.47 -2.11 8.10
CA VAL A 238 4.46 -3.58 8.26
C VAL A 238 3.19 -4.19 7.67
N ALA A 239 2.02 -3.59 7.86
CA ALA A 239 0.77 -4.09 7.30
C ALA A 239 0.79 -4.12 5.74
N GLN A 240 1.45 -3.15 5.12
CA GLN A 240 1.66 -3.10 3.66
C GLN A 240 2.59 -4.20 3.13
N GLN A 241 3.45 -4.78 3.98
CA GLN A 241 4.27 -5.93 3.58
C GLN A 241 3.41 -7.16 3.30
N PHE A 242 2.44 -7.44 4.17
CA PHE A 242 1.48 -8.54 3.98
C PHE A 242 0.54 -8.25 2.79
N PHE A 243 -0.07 -7.06 2.77
CA PHE A 243 -1.02 -6.66 1.73
C PHE A 243 -0.45 -5.52 0.90
N GLY A 244 -0.06 -5.84 -0.33
CA GLY A 244 0.53 -4.89 -1.27
C GLY A 244 1.91 -5.31 -1.74
N CYS A 245 2.72 -5.98 -0.91
CA CYS A 245 4.00 -6.56 -1.34
C CYS A 245 3.91 -8.08 -1.53
N PHE A 246 3.46 -8.82 -0.51
CA PHE A 246 3.32 -10.27 -0.58
C PHE A 246 2.07 -10.68 -1.39
N VAL A 247 0.88 -10.26 -0.97
CA VAL A 247 -0.34 -10.42 -1.77
C VAL A 247 -0.51 -9.19 -2.67
N ASN A 248 -0.55 -9.41 -3.98
CA ASN A 248 -0.58 -8.33 -4.99
C ASN A 248 -1.97 -8.15 -5.61
N ALA A 249 -2.25 -6.96 -6.11
CA ALA A 249 -3.47 -6.71 -6.86
C ALA A 249 -3.36 -7.32 -8.26
N ALA A 250 -4.42 -7.96 -8.75
CA ALA A 250 -4.43 -8.52 -10.10
C ALA A 250 -4.47 -7.43 -11.20
N HIS A 251 -4.94 -6.23 -10.87
CA HIS A 251 -4.94 -5.09 -11.79
C HIS A 251 -4.84 -3.78 -11.01
N TRP A 252 -4.49 -2.68 -11.69
CA TRP A 252 -4.40 -1.36 -11.07
C TRP A 252 -5.71 -0.94 -10.39
N LEU A 253 -6.85 -1.31 -10.99
CA LEU A 253 -8.19 -1.13 -10.43
C LEU A 253 -8.46 -1.87 -9.12
N ASP A 254 -7.66 -2.88 -8.78
CA ASP A 254 -7.80 -3.67 -7.55
C ASP A 254 -6.83 -3.20 -6.45
N THR A 255 -5.99 -2.21 -6.71
CA THR A 255 -5.01 -1.69 -5.74
C THR A 255 -5.69 -1.15 -4.48
N TRP A 256 -6.92 -0.63 -4.61
CA TRP A 256 -7.67 -0.14 -3.46
C TRP A 256 -7.88 -1.23 -2.41
N LEU A 257 -8.09 -2.48 -2.82
CA LEU A 257 -8.38 -3.59 -1.91
C LEU A 257 -7.18 -3.86 -1.00
N MET A 258 -5.98 -3.97 -1.57
CA MET A 258 -4.76 -4.25 -0.79
C MET A 258 -4.42 -3.13 0.18
N ARG A 259 -4.44 -1.88 -0.29
CA ARG A 259 -4.16 -0.71 0.56
C ARG A 259 -5.21 -0.54 1.66
N SER A 260 -6.47 -0.90 1.36
CA SER A 260 -7.57 -0.86 2.34
C SER A 260 -7.48 -1.94 3.39
N LEU A 261 -7.11 -3.17 3.02
CA LEU A 261 -6.86 -4.27 3.96
C LEU A 261 -5.70 -3.93 4.90
N ALA A 262 -4.58 -3.41 4.38
CA ALA A 262 -3.46 -2.95 5.19
C ALA A 262 -3.89 -1.85 6.18
N SER A 263 -4.65 -0.87 5.72
CA SER A 263 -5.16 0.23 6.56
C SER A 263 -6.16 -0.26 7.61
N PHE A 264 -7.00 -1.24 7.27
CA PHE A 264 -7.96 -1.86 8.18
C PHE A 264 -7.26 -2.59 9.34
N ILE A 265 -6.27 -3.43 9.03
CA ILE A 265 -5.49 -4.16 10.02
C ILE A 265 -4.69 -3.21 10.92
N THR A 266 -4.12 -2.14 10.33
CA THR A 266 -3.50 -1.06 11.09
C THR A 266 -4.50 -0.42 12.05
N GLY A 267 -5.75 -0.22 11.64
CA GLY A 267 -6.84 0.25 12.50
C GLY A 267 -7.08 -0.61 13.73
N LEU A 268 -6.96 -1.93 13.60
CA LEU A 268 -7.13 -2.87 14.72
C LEU A 268 -5.96 -2.84 15.68
N PHE A 269 -4.73 -2.66 15.18
CA PHE A 269 -3.56 -2.40 16.02
C PHE A 269 -3.78 -1.14 16.87
N ILE A 270 -4.31 -0.08 16.25
CA ILE A 270 -4.59 1.18 16.93
C ILE A 270 -5.63 1.00 18.04
N GLU A 271 -6.72 0.30 17.73
CA GLU A 271 -7.76 -0.01 18.71
C GLU A 271 -7.22 -0.80 19.91
N ARG A 272 -6.30 -1.74 19.67
CA ARG A 272 -5.70 -2.57 20.73
C ARG A 272 -4.70 -1.81 21.61
N TYR A 273 -3.79 -1.04 21.01
CA TYR A 273 -2.66 -0.42 21.72
C TYR A 273 -2.91 1.02 22.18
N PHE A 274 -3.66 1.81 21.40
CA PHE A 274 -4.00 3.21 21.74
C PHE A 274 -5.43 3.37 22.24
N GLY A 275 -6.23 2.30 22.18
CA GLY A 275 -7.59 2.24 22.68
C GLY A 275 -8.66 2.64 21.67
N THR A 276 -9.90 2.30 21.99
CA THR A 276 -11.05 2.50 21.11
C THR A 276 -11.31 3.98 20.80
N SER A 277 -11.05 4.89 21.75
CA SER A 277 -11.28 6.33 21.55
C SER A 277 -10.43 6.90 20.43
N GLU A 278 -9.13 6.57 20.41
CA GLU A 278 -8.21 7.02 19.37
C GLU A 278 -8.58 6.40 18.02
N TYR A 279 -8.92 5.11 18.01
CA TYR A 279 -9.40 4.44 16.80
C TYR A 279 -10.64 5.14 16.23
N LEU A 280 -11.64 5.46 17.06
CA LEU A 280 -12.84 6.17 16.61
C LEU A 280 -12.53 7.60 16.14
N PHE A 281 -11.61 8.30 16.80
CA PHE A 281 -11.16 9.62 16.38
C PHE A 281 -10.53 9.58 14.98
N ARG A 282 -9.64 8.62 14.71
CA ARG A 282 -9.05 8.44 13.38
C ARG A 282 -10.10 8.13 12.33
N ILE A 283 -11.04 7.27 12.66
CA ILE A 283 -12.13 6.90 11.76
C ILE A 283 -12.98 8.13 11.43
N ARG A 284 -13.26 8.99 12.41
CA ARG A 284 -13.93 10.28 12.17
C ARG A 284 -13.11 11.20 11.27
N LYS A 285 -11.79 11.28 11.44
CA LYS A 285 -10.90 12.09 10.59
C LYS A 285 -10.90 11.60 9.14
N VAL A 286 -10.79 10.29 8.93
CA VAL A 286 -10.84 9.67 7.59
C VAL A 286 -12.22 9.87 6.97
N LEU A 287 -13.30 9.76 7.75
CA LEU A 287 -14.67 9.97 7.29
C LEU A 287 -14.87 11.40 6.77
N ASN A 288 -14.49 12.38 7.58
CA ASN A 288 -14.59 13.79 7.21
C ASN A 288 -13.76 14.07 5.94
N SER A 289 -12.54 13.53 5.84
CA SER A 289 -11.70 13.67 4.65
C SER A 289 -12.35 13.13 3.38
N VAL A 290 -13.05 11.99 3.44
CA VAL A 290 -13.74 11.43 2.27
C VAL A 290 -14.98 12.24 1.92
N CYS A 291 -15.80 12.61 2.91
CA CYS A 291 -16.99 13.42 2.69
C CYS A 291 -16.64 14.81 2.12
N ASP A 292 -15.64 15.49 2.70
CA ASP A 292 -15.19 16.80 2.25
C ASP A 292 -14.69 16.76 0.80
N TYR A 293 -13.99 15.69 0.41
CA TYR A 293 -13.55 15.50 -0.96
C TYR A 293 -14.73 15.28 -1.90
N GLU A 294 -15.62 14.35 -1.57
CA GLU A 294 -16.76 14.01 -2.42
C GLU A 294 -17.76 15.17 -2.58
N SER A 295 -17.94 16.00 -1.55
CA SER A 295 -18.77 17.20 -1.62
C SER A 295 -18.17 18.31 -2.48
N ARG A 296 -16.84 18.42 -2.56
CA ARG A 296 -16.15 19.49 -3.31
C ARG A 296 -15.85 19.12 -4.75
N TRP A 297 -15.40 17.89 -4.97
CA TRP A 297 -14.77 17.46 -6.23
C TRP A 297 -15.52 16.32 -6.94
N GLY A 298 -16.56 15.77 -6.31
CA GLY A 298 -17.39 14.72 -6.89
C GLY A 298 -17.04 13.31 -6.42
N GLN A 299 -17.80 12.35 -6.93
CA GLN A 299 -17.88 11.00 -6.36
C GLN A 299 -16.61 10.17 -6.59
N VAL A 300 -16.22 9.41 -5.57
CA VAL A 300 -15.12 8.44 -5.68
C VAL A 300 -15.69 7.04 -5.90
N VAL A 301 -15.28 6.40 -6.99
CA VAL A 301 -15.66 5.02 -7.34
C VAL A 301 -14.45 4.13 -7.14
N LEU A 302 -14.61 3.03 -6.40
CA LEU A 302 -13.50 2.12 -6.09
C LEU A 302 -13.10 1.27 -7.29
N ARG A 303 -14.10 0.73 -8.01
CA ARG A 303 -13.90 -0.02 -9.25
C ARG A 303 -15.03 0.30 -10.22
N PRO A 304 -14.81 1.01 -11.34
CA PRO A 304 -15.87 1.23 -12.32
C PRO A 304 -16.23 -0.08 -13.03
N LEU A 305 -17.52 -0.32 -13.32
CA LEU A 305 -17.92 -1.40 -14.23
C LEU A 305 -17.42 -1.08 -15.65
N LYS A 306 -16.97 -2.10 -16.39
CA LYS A 306 -16.33 -2.01 -17.73
C LYS A 306 -17.14 -1.29 -18.83
N SER A 307 -18.28 -0.69 -18.51
CA SER A 307 -19.23 -0.10 -19.47
C SER A 307 -19.72 1.31 -19.11
N ASP A 308 -19.52 1.79 -17.87
CA ASP A 308 -20.01 3.11 -17.42
C ASP A 308 -18.90 4.15 -17.38
N CYS A 309 -18.30 4.43 -18.53
CA CYS A 309 -17.49 5.63 -18.79
C CYS A 309 -18.35 6.93 -18.80
N LYS A 310 -19.52 6.93 -18.15
CA LYS A 310 -20.44 8.08 -18.09
C LYS A 310 -20.40 8.82 -16.76
N VAL A 311 -19.67 8.34 -15.76
CA VAL A 311 -19.26 9.22 -14.66
C VAL A 311 -18.17 10.11 -15.24
N LYS A 312 -18.58 11.23 -15.85
CA LYS A 312 -17.66 12.31 -16.19
C LYS A 312 -17.03 12.77 -14.88
N GLN A 313 -15.85 12.25 -14.57
CA GLN A 313 -14.97 12.86 -13.59
C GLN A 313 -14.49 14.14 -14.28
N GLU A 314 -15.16 15.26 -14.03
CA GLU A 314 -14.89 16.54 -14.70
C GLU A 314 -13.46 17.05 -14.45
N LEU A 315 -12.78 16.51 -13.43
CA LEU A 315 -11.54 17.05 -12.88
C LEU A 315 -10.33 16.13 -13.04
N HIS A 316 -10.53 14.82 -13.21
CA HIS A 316 -9.42 13.86 -13.29
C HIS A 316 -9.72 12.73 -14.26
N PHE A 317 -8.66 12.23 -14.89
CA PHE A 317 -8.71 11.06 -15.74
C PHE A 317 -8.93 9.79 -14.93
N ASP A 318 -9.44 8.77 -15.61
CA ASP A 318 -9.82 7.50 -15.01
C ASP A 318 -8.71 6.87 -14.15
N ALA A 319 -9.09 6.39 -12.97
CA ALA A 319 -8.22 5.69 -12.01
C ALA A 319 -7.63 4.37 -12.55
N ARG A 320 -8.09 3.90 -13.71
CA ARG A 320 -7.51 2.77 -14.45
C ARG A 320 -6.02 2.93 -14.77
N ASN A 321 -5.56 4.16 -15.01
CA ASN A 321 -4.18 4.39 -15.42
C ASN A 321 -3.36 5.02 -14.30
N SER A 322 -2.27 4.33 -13.92
CA SER A 322 -1.28 4.77 -12.92
C SER A 322 -0.72 6.17 -13.21
N PHE A 323 -0.66 6.56 -14.48
CA PHE A 323 -0.13 7.86 -14.90
C PHE A 323 -1.09 9.03 -14.73
N THR A 324 -2.38 8.77 -14.92
CA THR A 324 -3.38 9.84 -15.03
C THR A 324 -4.18 10.02 -13.74
N CYS A 325 -4.01 9.09 -12.79
CA CYS A 325 -4.62 9.16 -11.47
C CYS A 325 -4.00 10.29 -10.64
N SER A 326 -4.84 11.21 -10.16
CA SER A 326 -4.41 12.25 -9.23
C SER A 326 -4.00 11.62 -7.88
N PRO A 327 -2.83 11.99 -7.30
CA PRO A 327 -2.41 11.49 -5.98
C PRO A 327 -3.45 11.74 -4.89
N LEU A 328 -4.13 12.89 -4.96
CA LEU A 328 -5.16 13.26 -4.01
C LEU A 328 -6.43 12.38 -4.17
N TYR A 329 -6.81 12.05 -5.41
CA TYR A 329 -7.88 11.08 -5.66
C TYR A 329 -7.50 9.68 -5.15
N ALA A 330 -6.27 9.22 -5.40
CA ALA A 330 -5.77 7.92 -4.94
C ALA A 330 -5.78 7.81 -3.40
N GLU A 331 -5.39 8.87 -2.69
CA GLU A 331 -5.43 8.90 -1.22
C GLU A 331 -6.87 8.73 -0.71
N ILE A 332 -7.82 9.46 -1.29
CA ILE A 332 -9.24 9.38 -0.89
C ILE A 332 -9.83 8.02 -1.30
N LEU A 333 -9.43 7.45 -2.43
CA LEU A 333 -9.80 6.11 -2.87
C LEU A 333 -9.44 5.05 -1.81
N PHE A 334 -8.20 5.09 -1.29
CA PHE A 334 -7.76 4.16 -0.24
C PHE A 334 -8.47 4.40 1.09
N LYS A 335 -8.73 5.66 1.45
CA LYS A 335 -9.52 6.01 2.64
C LYS A 335 -10.95 5.51 2.55
N LYS A 336 -11.60 5.63 1.38
CA LYS A 336 -12.94 5.10 1.14
C LYS A 336 -12.94 3.57 1.18
N GLY A 337 -11.97 2.94 0.55
CA GLY A 337 -11.82 1.49 0.57
C GLY A 337 -11.63 0.92 1.99
N HIS A 338 -10.89 1.63 2.86
CA HIS A 338 -10.75 1.25 4.27
C HIS A 338 -12.11 1.11 4.97
N PHE A 339 -13.05 2.03 4.71
CA PHE A 339 -14.40 1.91 5.25
C PHE A 339 -15.20 0.78 4.63
N VAL A 340 -15.06 0.53 3.34
CA VAL A 340 -15.74 -0.59 2.67
C VAL A 340 -15.31 -1.92 3.28
N VAL A 341 -14.00 -2.11 3.52
CA VAL A 341 -13.47 -3.28 4.24
C VAL A 341 -14.02 -3.34 5.66
N ARG A 342 -14.07 -2.20 6.37
CA ARG A 342 -14.65 -2.15 7.73
C ARG A 342 -16.13 -2.52 7.75
N MET A 343 -16.93 -2.03 6.81
CA MET A 343 -18.36 -2.35 6.69
C MET A 343 -18.55 -3.82 6.36
N LEU A 344 -17.71 -4.37 5.48
CA LEU A 344 -17.70 -5.79 5.16
C LEU A 344 -17.39 -6.64 6.40
N ALA A 345 -16.34 -6.29 7.15
CA ALA A 345 -15.97 -7.00 8.39
C ALA A 345 -17.09 -6.94 9.45
N LYS A 346 -17.82 -5.84 9.54
CA LYS A 346 -19.00 -5.73 10.42
C LYS A 346 -20.18 -6.57 9.94
N ARG A 347 -20.42 -6.63 8.63
CA ARG A 347 -21.54 -7.38 8.04
C ARG A 347 -21.33 -8.89 8.11
N LEU A 348 -20.11 -9.36 7.87
CA LEU A 348 -19.75 -10.78 7.96
C LEU A 348 -19.54 -11.24 9.41
N GLY A 349 -19.11 -10.33 10.29
CA GLY A 349 -18.60 -10.66 11.62
C GLY A 349 -17.08 -10.84 11.61
N LYS A 350 -16.48 -10.73 12.80
CA LYS A 350 -15.00 -10.73 12.96
C LYS A 350 -14.38 -12.06 12.53
N GLU A 351 -14.88 -13.18 13.04
CA GLU A 351 -14.30 -14.50 12.78
C GLU A 351 -14.37 -14.92 11.30
N PRO A 352 -15.54 -14.85 10.61
CA PRO A 352 -15.59 -15.25 9.20
C PRO A 352 -14.75 -14.33 8.31
N PHE A 353 -14.65 -13.04 8.64
CA PHE A 353 -13.78 -12.11 7.92
C PHE A 353 -12.31 -12.52 8.02
N PHE A 354 -11.81 -12.84 9.22
CA PHE A 354 -10.42 -13.27 9.38
C PHE A 354 -10.13 -14.62 8.74
N GLN A 355 -11.09 -15.54 8.71
CA GLN A 355 -10.95 -16.80 7.96
C GLN A 355 -10.77 -16.55 6.46
N VAL A 356 -11.47 -15.58 5.87
CA VAL A 356 -11.27 -15.17 4.47
C VAL A 356 -9.85 -14.63 4.25
N VAL A 357 -9.40 -13.71 5.11
CA VAL A 357 -8.06 -13.11 5.01
C VAL A 357 -6.96 -14.17 5.17
N GLN A 358 -7.11 -15.06 6.14
CA GLN A 358 -6.22 -16.20 6.38
C GLN A 358 -6.16 -17.12 5.16
N LYS A 359 -7.30 -17.44 4.55
CA LYS A 359 -7.36 -18.27 3.33
C LYS A 359 -6.59 -17.63 2.17
N ILE A 360 -6.69 -16.32 1.99
CA ILE A 360 -5.94 -15.60 0.94
C ILE A 360 -4.44 -15.67 1.20
N LEU A 361 -4.02 -15.43 2.45
CA LEU A 361 -2.61 -15.50 2.83
C LEU A 361 -2.04 -16.92 2.72
N SER A 362 -2.80 -17.94 3.14
CA SER A 362 -2.35 -19.34 3.10
C SER A 362 -2.20 -19.83 1.66
N VAL A 363 -3.15 -19.47 0.78
CA VAL A 363 -3.07 -19.77 -0.66
C VAL A 363 -1.82 -19.08 -1.25
N SER A 364 -1.62 -17.81 -0.95
CA SER A 364 -0.45 -17.06 -1.45
C SER A 364 0.87 -17.68 -0.98
N MET A 365 0.94 -18.12 0.28
CA MET A 365 2.12 -18.77 0.87
C MET A 365 2.40 -20.15 0.26
N GLN A 366 1.36 -20.93 -0.03
CA GLN A 366 1.52 -22.23 -0.68
C GLN A 366 2.11 -22.07 -2.09
N PHE A 367 1.60 -21.12 -2.86
CA PHE A 367 2.06 -20.89 -4.23
C PHE A 367 3.39 -20.14 -4.32
N SER A 368 3.74 -19.30 -3.34
CA SER A 368 5.04 -18.62 -3.31
C SER A 368 6.22 -19.59 -3.15
N GLN A 369 6.00 -20.77 -2.55
CA GLN A 369 7.03 -21.81 -2.40
C GLN A 369 7.28 -22.59 -3.70
N GLN A 370 6.33 -22.59 -4.64
CA GLN A 370 6.42 -23.30 -5.91
C GLN A 370 7.21 -22.50 -6.95
N GLN A 371 8.53 -22.41 -6.77
CA GLN A 371 9.40 -21.60 -7.66
C GLN A 371 9.50 -22.13 -9.09
N LYS A 372 9.18 -23.41 -9.31
CA LYS A 372 9.32 -24.09 -10.62
C LYS A 372 8.15 -23.83 -11.57
N GLU A 373 7.01 -23.37 -11.07
CA GLU A 373 5.78 -23.18 -11.84
C GLU A 373 5.29 -21.72 -11.73
N PRO A 374 5.87 -20.80 -12.53
CA PRO A 374 5.55 -19.37 -12.43
C PRO A 374 4.10 -19.04 -12.76
N ILE A 375 3.43 -19.89 -13.55
CA ILE A 375 2.01 -19.75 -13.90
C ILE A 375 1.13 -19.73 -12.64
N ASN A 376 1.48 -20.53 -11.62
CA ASN A 376 0.71 -20.63 -10.40
C ASN A 376 0.82 -19.38 -9.51
N TRP A 377 1.82 -18.52 -9.73
CA TRP A 377 1.96 -17.27 -8.96
C TRP A 377 0.79 -16.31 -9.21
N GLN A 378 -0.01 -16.49 -10.26
CA GLN A 378 -1.26 -15.76 -10.44
C GLN A 378 -2.21 -15.90 -9.24
N HIS A 379 -2.13 -17.02 -8.49
CA HIS A 379 -2.91 -17.21 -7.26
C HIS A 379 -2.46 -16.35 -6.07
N MET A 380 -1.28 -15.72 -6.14
CA MET A 380 -0.83 -14.69 -5.19
C MET A 380 -1.41 -13.30 -5.53
N THR A 381 -2.07 -13.17 -6.68
CA THR A 381 -2.75 -11.95 -7.09
C THR A 381 -4.24 -12.04 -6.77
N VAL A 382 -4.80 -10.96 -6.24
CA VAL A 382 -6.23 -10.91 -5.86
C VAL A 382 -6.90 -9.77 -6.61
N SER A 383 -7.95 -10.12 -7.36
CA SER A 383 -8.91 -9.17 -7.89
C SER A 383 -10.08 -8.98 -6.93
N THR A 384 -10.82 -7.88 -7.08
CA THR A 384 -12.06 -7.64 -6.32
C THR A 384 -13.02 -8.84 -6.49
N GLU A 385 -13.17 -9.35 -7.70
CA GLU A 385 -14.04 -10.50 -7.98
C GLU A 385 -13.55 -11.78 -7.30
N SER A 386 -12.25 -12.07 -7.33
CA SER A 386 -11.65 -13.23 -6.65
C SER A 386 -11.80 -13.14 -5.13
N PHE A 387 -11.65 -11.92 -4.57
CA PHE A 387 -11.86 -11.66 -3.15
C PHE A 387 -13.30 -11.97 -2.73
N PHE A 388 -14.29 -11.42 -3.42
CA PHE A 388 -15.70 -11.65 -3.08
C PHE A 388 -16.15 -13.10 -3.36
N ARG A 389 -15.56 -13.78 -4.35
CA ARG A 389 -15.72 -15.22 -4.52
C ARG A 389 -15.19 -16.00 -3.32
N THR A 390 -14.03 -15.60 -2.79
CA THR A 390 -13.47 -16.20 -1.57
C THR A 390 -14.35 -15.93 -0.35
N VAL A 391 -14.91 -14.71 -0.22
CA VAL A 391 -15.90 -14.37 0.81
C VAL A 391 -17.12 -15.29 0.73
N SER A 392 -17.73 -15.44 -0.45
CA SER A 392 -18.88 -16.32 -0.65
C SER A 392 -18.54 -17.77 -0.31
N ASN A 393 -17.40 -18.28 -0.77
CA ASN A 393 -16.97 -19.65 -0.51
C ASN A 393 -16.72 -19.96 0.97
N VAL A 394 -16.26 -19.00 1.77
CA VAL A 394 -15.97 -19.20 3.20
C VAL A 394 -17.22 -18.97 4.05
N THR A 395 -18.02 -17.96 3.72
CA THR A 395 -19.14 -17.52 4.58
C THR A 395 -20.50 -18.05 4.12
N GLY A 396 -20.60 -18.56 2.90
CA GLY A 396 -21.86 -18.94 2.25
C GLY A 396 -22.76 -17.76 1.90
N GLN A 397 -22.30 -16.51 2.08
CA GLN A 397 -23.09 -15.31 1.83
C GLN A 397 -22.67 -14.62 0.53
N GLU A 398 -23.61 -14.45 -0.38
CA GLU A 398 -23.43 -13.61 -1.56
C GLU A 398 -23.86 -12.17 -1.27
N LEU A 399 -23.05 -11.21 -1.73
CA LEU A 399 -23.23 -9.78 -1.42
C LEU A 399 -23.32 -8.90 -2.68
N PRO A 400 -24.18 -9.23 -3.68
CA PRO A 400 -24.26 -8.46 -4.92
C PRO A 400 -24.66 -7.00 -4.69
N THR A 401 -25.65 -6.77 -3.81
CA THR A 401 -26.10 -5.42 -3.46
C THR A 401 -25.02 -4.59 -2.77
N PHE A 402 -24.10 -5.23 -2.02
CA PHE A 402 -22.98 -4.54 -1.39
C PHE A 402 -21.97 -4.03 -2.43
N LEU A 403 -21.66 -4.87 -3.43
CA LEU A 403 -20.75 -4.53 -4.53
C LEU A 403 -21.29 -3.34 -5.33
N GLU A 404 -22.57 -3.41 -5.72
CA GLU A 404 -23.24 -2.35 -6.48
C GLU A 404 -23.26 -1.01 -5.74
N GLN A 405 -23.57 -1.03 -4.44
CA GLN A 405 -23.72 0.19 -3.65
C GLN A 405 -22.39 0.86 -3.32
N TRP A 406 -21.38 0.10 -2.90
CA TRP A 406 -20.19 0.66 -2.24
C TRP A 406 -18.90 0.57 -3.07
N ILE A 407 -18.84 -0.36 -4.03
CA ILE A 407 -17.64 -0.59 -4.85
C ILE A 407 -17.82 -0.01 -6.25
N TYR A 408 -18.92 -0.39 -6.90
CA TYR A 408 -19.27 0.09 -8.25
C TYR A 408 -19.97 1.46 -8.19
N GLY A 409 -20.69 1.75 -7.11
CA GLY A 409 -21.32 3.02 -6.85
C GLY A 409 -20.41 4.03 -6.14
N GLY A 410 -20.46 5.28 -6.60
CA GLY A 410 -19.83 6.43 -5.94
C GLY A 410 -20.75 7.16 -4.94
N GLY A 411 -20.15 8.05 -4.15
CA GLY A 411 -20.83 8.97 -3.23
C GLY A 411 -20.92 8.52 -1.77
N HIS A 412 -21.43 9.43 -0.94
CA HIS A 412 -21.72 9.24 0.48
C HIS A 412 -23.19 9.55 0.79
N ALA A 413 -23.71 8.97 1.86
CA ALA A 413 -25.06 9.23 2.33
C ALA A 413 -25.08 10.47 3.25
N ASN A 414 -26.03 11.37 3.01
CA ASN A 414 -26.31 12.51 3.88
C ASN A 414 -27.66 12.29 4.59
N PHE A 415 -27.60 12.13 5.91
CA PHE A 415 -28.77 11.86 6.74
C PHE A 415 -29.21 13.12 7.50
N GLN A 416 -30.46 13.49 7.31
CA GLN A 416 -31.11 14.51 8.13
C GLN A 416 -31.98 13.82 9.17
N ILE A 417 -31.50 13.83 10.41
CA ILE A 417 -32.21 13.23 11.54
C ILE A 417 -32.98 14.34 12.26
N GLN A 418 -34.30 14.23 12.27
CA GLN A 418 -35.19 15.05 13.08
C GLN A 418 -35.69 14.24 14.26
N TYR A 419 -35.80 14.85 15.43
CA TYR A 419 -36.35 14.20 16.61
C TYR A 419 -37.51 15.03 17.16
N ALA A 420 -38.54 14.35 17.65
CA ALA A 420 -39.67 14.95 18.34
C ALA A 420 -39.88 14.23 19.68
N PHE A 421 -39.86 14.97 20.79
CA PHE A 421 -40.10 14.40 22.11
C PHE A 421 -41.54 14.63 22.55
N ASN A 422 -42.30 13.54 22.65
CA ASN A 422 -43.66 13.56 23.15
C ASN A 422 -43.68 13.34 24.68
N ARG A 423 -43.69 14.44 25.43
CA ARG A 423 -43.69 14.43 26.91
C ARG A 423 -44.90 13.74 27.52
N LYS A 424 -46.07 13.73 26.86
CA LYS A 424 -47.28 13.06 27.38
C LYS A 424 -47.18 11.54 27.30
N ARG A 425 -46.45 11.03 26.31
CA ARG A 425 -46.23 9.59 26.09
C ARG A 425 -44.86 9.11 26.57
N ASN A 426 -44.01 10.01 27.10
CA ASN A 426 -42.60 9.75 27.39
C ASN A 426 -41.89 9.04 26.22
N MET A 427 -42.16 9.49 24.99
CA MET A 427 -41.69 8.83 23.77
C MET A 427 -40.85 9.81 22.94
N ILE A 428 -39.72 9.34 22.41
CA ILE A 428 -38.90 10.06 21.44
C ILE A 428 -39.20 9.47 20.06
N GLU A 429 -39.73 10.30 19.16
CA GLU A 429 -39.93 9.97 17.75
C GLU A 429 -38.70 10.44 16.97
N LEU A 430 -38.06 9.55 16.20
CA LEU A 430 -36.92 9.85 15.35
C LEU A 430 -37.36 9.70 13.89
N GLU A 431 -37.34 10.79 13.14
CA GLU A 431 -37.60 10.81 11.69
C GLU A 431 -36.25 10.93 10.97
N ASN A 432 -35.85 9.88 10.26
CA ASN A 432 -34.64 9.88 9.43
C ASN A 432 -35.03 10.14 7.97
N LYS A 433 -34.63 11.30 7.42
CA LYS A 433 -34.74 11.59 5.99
C LYS A 433 -33.38 11.55 5.35
N THR A 434 -33.24 10.79 4.27
CA THR A 434 -32.03 10.81 3.47
C THR A 434 -32.15 11.82 2.35
N ARG A 435 -31.20 12.75 2.27
CA ARG A 435 -31.15 13.73 1.19
C ARG A 435 -30.33 13.16 0.04
N SER A 436 -31.01 12.86 -1.06
CA SER A 436 -30.40 12.51 -2.33
C SER A 436 -30.46 13.71 -3.26
N ASP A 437 -29.32 14.34 -3.53
CA ASP A 437 -29.24 15.45 -4.50
C ASP A 437 -29.32 14.95 -5.97
N SER A 438 -29.66 13.68 -6.22
CA SER A 438 -29.97 13.17 -7.56
C SER A 438 -30.81 11.87 -7.53
N GLU A 439 -31.53 11.60 -8.62
CA GLU A 439 -32.63 10.61 -8.67
C GLU A 439 -32.20 9.15 -8.47
N GLN A 440 -30.92 8.81 -8.72
CA GLN A 440 -30.36 7.45 -8.58
C GLN A 440 -30.20 6.94 -7.13
N TRP A 441 -30.40 7.77 -6.12
CA TRP A 441 -30.15 7.43 -4.71
C TRP A 441 -31.40 6.96 -3.97
N SER A 442 -32.60 7.14 -4.54
CA SER A 442 -33.85 6.70 -3.93
C SER A 442 -33.89 5.17 -3.68
N THR A 443 -33.15 4.39 -4.48
CA THR A 443 -33.01 2.93 -4.37
C THR A 443 -31.82 2.46 -3.52
N LYS A 444 -30.89 3.34 -3.10
CA LYS A 444 -29.60 2.94 -2.49
C LYS A 444 -29.66 2.56 -0.99
N LEU A 445 -30.73 2.87 -0.26
CA LEU A 445 -30.71 2.92 1.22
C LEU A 445 -31.65 1.95 1.93
N CYS A 446 -32.08 0.86 1.28
CA CYS A 446 -32.70 -0.26 1.96
C CYS A 446 -31.65 -1.07 2.76
N GLY A 447 -31.15 -0.51 3.86
CA GLY A 447 -30.30 -1.18 4.83
C GLY A 447 -30.77 -0.88 6.26
N SER A 448 -30.64 -1.86 7.16
CA SER A 448 -30.99 -1.74 8.57
C SER A 448 -30.17 -0.63 9.24
N SER A 449 -30.79 0.53 9.46
CA SER A 449 -30.22 1.61 10.25
C SER A 449 -30.52 1.35 11.73
N ASP A 450 -29.62 0.64 12.41
CA ASP A 450 -29.68 0.52 13.87
C ASP A 450 -29.35 1.89 14.49
N CYS A 451 -30.39 2.64 14.82
CA CYS A 451 -30.31 3.89 15.57
C CYS A 451 -30.04 3.58 17.06
N SER A 452 -28.82 3.12 17.38
CA SER A 452 -28.37 3.03 18.76
C SER A 452 -27.77 4.36 19.20
N CYS A 453 -28.20 4.89 20.33
CA CYS A 453 -27.75 6.17 20.90
C CYS A 453 -26.24 6.18 21.28
N SER A 454 -25.52 5.07 21.07
CA SER A 454 -24.12 4.89 21.48
C SER A 454 -23.15 4.39 20.39
N ARG A 455 -23.61 4.00 19.19
CA ARG A 455 -22.72 3.47 18.13
C ARG A 455 -23.22 3.79 16.73
N ILE A 456 -22.99 5.00 16.25
CA ILE A 456 -23.13 5.33 14.82
C ILE A 456 -21.81 4.98 14.12
N GLY A 457 -21.81 3.84 13.43
CA GLY A 457 -20.62 3.23 12.83
C GLY A 457 -20.63 3.18 11.29
N TRP A 458 -21.35 4.10 10.64
CA TRP A 458 -21.49 4.21 9.19
C TRP A 458 -20.96 5.56 8.69
N PHE A 459 -20.75 5.70 7.39
CA PHE A 459 -20.48 7.00 6.75
C PHE A 459 -21.62 7.98 7.07
N VAL A 460 -21.45 8.79 8.11
CA VAL A 460 -22.52 9.68 8.58
C VAL A 460 -21.94 11.06 8.90
N HIS A 461 -22.30 12.01 8.03
CA HIS A 461 -22.41 13.41 8.42
C HIS A 461 -23.88 13.63 8.77
N ALA A 462 -24.18 13.91 10.04
CA ALA A 462 -25.53 14.18 10.51
C ALA A 462 -25.63 15.66 10.87
N HIS A 463 -26.57 16.37 10.24
CA HIS A 463 -26.96 17.71 10.67
C HIS A 463 -28.18 17.61 11.59
N HIS A 464 -28.06 18.18 12.79
CA HIS A 464 -29.17 18.27 13.74
C HIS A 464 -29.92 19.59 13.53
N THR A 465 -31.21 19.50 13.23
CA THR A 465 -32.09 20.68 13.16
C THR A 465 -33.28 20.44 14.08
N ASN A 466 -33.48 21.36 15.02
CA ASN A 466 -34.59 21.31 15.98
C ASN A 466 -35.88 21.73 15.27
N ARG A 467 -36.93 20.90 15.31
CA ARG A 467 -38.29 21.35 14.99
C ARG A 467 -38.84 21.98 16.27
N GLN A 468 -39.08 23.30 16.22
CA GLN A 468 -39.89 23.98 17.24
C GLN A 468 -41.34 23.54 17.16
#